data_AF-B9SLY5-F1
#
_entry.id   AF-B9SLY5-F1
#
_cell.length_a   1.000
_cell.length_b   1.000
_cell.length_c   1.000
_cell.angle_alpha   90.00
_cell.angle_beta   90.00
_cell.angle_gamma   90.00
#
_symmetry.space_group_name_H-M   'P 1'
#
loop_
_entity.id
_entity.type
_entity.pdbx_description
1 polymer ?
#
loop_
_entity_poly.entity_id
_entity_poly.type
_entity_poly.pdbx_seq_one_letter_code
_entity_poly.pdbx_strand_id
1 'polypeptide(L)'
;METTTNTSTFEEHDANVIEDEVFIELLRQDQYKRVKGYGVGVTPSQLFGSEFRPIKIRQTEMDNMQNELFEMHAHYETKIANLKDEYEWKMANMKANYE
;
A
#
# COMPACT_ATOMS: atom_id res chain seq x y z
N MET A 1 49.19 8.25 40.94
CA MET A 1 47.72 8.34 40.81
C MET A 1 47.47 9.47 39.84
N GLU A 2 47.15 9.16 38.58
CA GLU A 2 46.82 10.19 37.58
C GLU A 2 45.46 9.86 36.99
N THR A 3 44.55 10.81 37.11
CA THR A 3 43.12 10.73 36.82
C THR A 3 42.86 10.90 35.32
N THR A 4 42.18 9.92 34.72
CA THR A 4 41.58 9.98 33.39
C THR A 4 40.51 11.08 33.32
N THR A 5 40.60 11.94 32.30
CA THR A 5 39.48 12.81 31.89
C THR A 5 39.21 12.56 30.41
N ASN A 6 38.42 11.53 30.13
CA ASN A 6 37.80 11.37 28.83
C ASN A 6 36.61 12.31 28.76
N THR A 7 36.80 13.47 28.13
CA THR A 7 35.72 14.38 27.77
C THR A 7 34.90 13.73 26.66
N SER A 8 33.88 12.97 27.04
CA SER A 8 32.89 12.43 26.11
C SER A 8 31.96 13.57 25.72
N THR A 9 32.17 14.11 24.52
CA THR A 9 31.22 14.99 23.83
C THR A 9 29.88 14.26 23.72
N PHE A 10 28.87 14.71 24.46
CA PHE A 10 27.49 14.26 24.28
C PHE A 10 26.95 14.96 23.04
N GLU A 11 27.01 14.26 21.90
CA GLU A 11 26.18 14.60 20.75
C GLU A 11 24.72 14.34 21.16
N GLU A 12 23.87 15.36 21.03
CA GLU A 12 22.42 15.24 21.16
C GLU A 12 21.90 14.37 20.02
N HIS A 13 22.01 13.06 20.19
CA HIS A 13 21.34 12.11 19.32
C HIS A 13 19.87 12.04 19.77
N ASP A 14 18.96 12.24 18.80
CA ASP A 14 17.55 11.94 18.97
C ASP A 14 17.41 10.59 19.68
N ALA A 15 16.65 10.53 20.78
CA ALA A 15 16.53 9.32 21.61
C ALA A 15 16.16 8.07 20.79
N ASN A 16 15.41 8.28 19.69
CA ASN A 16 15.05 7.23 18.74
C ASN A 16 16.27 6.61 18.01
N VAL A 17 17.30 7.41 17.70
CA VAL A 17 18.52 6.96 17.02
C VAL A 17 19.38 6.14 17.99
N ILE A 18 19.47 6.57 19.25
CA ILE A 18 20.21 5.84 20.30
C ILE A 18 19.52 4.51 20.60
N GLU A 19 18.19 4.49 20.73
CA GLU A 19 17.44 3.26 20.94
C GLU A 19 17.64 2.25 19.80
N ASP A 20 17.59 2.72 18.56
CA ASP A 20 17.82 1.88 17.38
C ASP A 20 19.27 1.36 17.31
N GLU A 21 20.27 2.19 17.61
CA GLU A 21 21.68 1.76 17.63
C GLU A 21 21.96 0.75 18.74
N VAL A 22 21.46 0.98 19.96
CA VAL A 22 21.60 0.05 21.09
C VAL A 22 20.88 -1.26 20.80
N PHE A 23 19.71 -1.21 20.17
CA PHE A 23 18.96 -2.39 19.76
C PHE A 23 19.71 -3.21 18.69
N ILE A 24 20.39 -2.54 17.75
CA ILE A 24 21.18 -3.19 16.71
C ILE A 24 22.48 -3.77 17.27
N GLU A 25 23.16 -3.06 18.17
CA GLU A 25 24.45 -3.47 18.73
C GLU A 25 24.32 -4.65 19.71
N LEU A 26 23.30 -4.64 20.60
CA LEU A 26 23.09 -5.72 21.57
C LEU A 26 22.52 -7.01 20.94
N LEU A 27 21.79 -6.91 19.84
CA LEU A 27 21.09 -8.05 19.22
C LEU A 27 21.80 -8.58 17.97
N ARG A 28 23.11 -8.30 17.80
CA ARG A 28 23.92 -8.88 16.71
C ARG A 28 24.11 -10.38 16.90
N GLN A 29 23.13 -11.09 16.34
CA GLN A 29 23.08 -12.46 15.83
C GLN A 29 21.77 -13.09 16.29
N ASP A 30 20.66 -12.62 15.71
CA ASP A 30 19.53 -13.52 15.56
C ASP A 30 19.06 -13.48 14.12
N GLN A 31 19.55 -14.49 13.38
CA GLN A 31 19.23 -14.73 11.98
C GLN A 31 17.81 -15.28 11.84
N TYR A 32 16.78 -14.52 12.09
CA TYR A 32 15.48 -14.85 11.49
C TYR A 32 14.75 -13.56 11.17
N LYS A 33 14.09 -13.59 10.01
CA LYS A 33 13.11 -12.59 9.56
C LYS A 33 12.17 -12.29 10.73
N ARG A 34 12.50 -11.28 11.54
CA ARG A 34 11.63 -10.81 12.62
C ARG A 34 10.42 -10.20 11.93
N VAL A 35 9.43 -11.05 11.65
CA VAL A 35 8.05 -10.58 11.63
C VAL A 35 7.89 -9.94 12.99
N LYS A 36 7.55 -8.65 13.00
CA LYS A 36 7.26 -7.86 14.20
C LYS A 36 6.01 -8.50 14.82
N GLY A 37 6.20 -9.63 15.50
CA GLY A 37 5.17 -10.37 16.17
C GLY A 37 4.65 -9.52 17.31
N TYR A 38 3.34 -9.52 17.50
CA TYR A 38 2.74 -8.95 18.70
C TYR A 38 3.37 -9.66 19.91
N GLY A 39 3.87 -8.88 20.88
CA GLY A 39 4.46 -9.43 22.11
C GLY A 39 3.42 -10.21 22.95
N VAL A 40 3.76 -10.52 24.20
CA VAL A 40 2.79 -11.13 25.14
C VAL A 40 1.71 -10.10 25.46
N GLY A 41 0.64 -10.07 24.66
CA GLY A 41 -0.43 -9.10 24.73
C GLY A 41 -1.55 -9.43 23.74
N VAL A 42 -2.67 -8.71 23.84
CA VAL A 42 -3.80 -8.87 22.92
C VAL A 42 -3.36 -8.55 21.49
N THR A 43 -3.55 -9.50 20.58
CA THR A 43 -3.26 -9.29 19.17
C THR A 43 -4.33 -8.37 18.56
N PRO A 44 -4.01 -7.54 17.54
CA PRO A 44 -5.01 -6.73 16.86
C PRO A 44 -6.20 -7.53 16.33
N SER A 45 -5.99 -8.78 15.90
CA SER A 45 -7.08 -9.68 15.49
C SER A 45 -8.01 -10.05 16.65
N GLN A 46 -7.53 -10.09 17.90
CA GLN A 46 -8.38 -10.28 19.09
C GLN A 46 -9.13 -9.00 19.49
N LEU A 47 -8.58 -7.82 19.23
CA LEU A 47 -9.23 -6.53 19.52
C LEU A 47 -10.26 -6.14 18.44
N PHE A 48 -9.91 -6.31 17.18
CA PHE A 48 -10.67 -5.83 16.02
C PHE A 48 -11.35 -6.94 15.22
N GLY A 49 -11.20 -8.20 15.64
CA GLY A 49 -11.76 -9.36 14.97
C GLY A 49 -10.95 -9.84 13.75
N SER A 50 -11.42 -10.93 13.14
CA SER A 50 -10.80 -11.57 11.97
C SER A 50 -10.77 -10.68 10.73
N GLU A 51 -11.62 -9.66 10.66
CA GLU A 51 -11.68 -8.69 9.56
C GLU A 51 -10.59 -7.61 9.66
N PHE A 52 -9.74 -7.66 10.69
CA PHE A 52 -8.62 -6.74 10.82
C PHE A 52 -7.60 -6.96 9.70
N ARG A 53 -7.68 -6.12 8.66
CA ARG A 53 -6.64 -6.01 7.64
C ARG A 53 -5.67 -4.86 7.97
N PRO A 54 -4.34 -5.05 7.82
CA PRO A 54 -3.38 -3.96 7.92
C PRO A 54 -3.70 -2.83 6.94
N ILE A 55 -3.45 -1.57 7.33
CA ILE A 55 -3.75 -0.37 6.53
C ILE A 55 -3.15 -0.45 5.12
N LYS A 56 -1.91 -0.95 4.99
CA LYS A 56 -1.24 -1.10 3.69
C LYS A 56 -1.99 -2.03 2.74
N ILE A 57 -2.54 -3.14 3.25
CA ILE A 57 -3.28 -4.12 2.44
C ILE A 57 -4.62 -3.52 2.00
N ARG A 58 -5.30 -2.80 2.90
CA ARG A 58 -6.55 -2.10 2.57
C ARG A 58 -6.36 -1.04 1.48
N GLN A 59 -5.27 -0.28 1.54
CA GLN A 59 -4.99 0.74 0.53
C GLN A 59 -4.75 0.11 -0.85
N THR A 60 -3.93 -0.94 -0.93
CA THR A 60 -3.68 -1.65 -2.20
C THR A 60 -4.95 -2.29 -2.78
N GLU A 61 -5.82 -2.84 -1.93
CA GLU A 61 -7.11 -3.39 -2.38
C GLU A 61 -8.02 -2.29 -2.96
N MET A 62 -8.09 -1.13 -2.29
CA MET A 62 -8.87 0.02 -2.79
C MET A 62 -8.32 0.58 -4.10
N ASP A 63 -7.00 0.75 -4.21
CA ASP A 63 -6.36 1.25 -5.43
C ASP A 63 -6.62 0.30 -6.62
N ASN A 64 -6.53 -1.01 -6.38
CA ASN A 64 -6.81 -2.02 -7.41
C ASN A 64 -8.28 -2.00 -7.85
N MET A 65 -9.23 -1.94 -6.90
CA MET A 65 -10.65 -1.84 -7.22
C MET A 65 -10.97 -0.56 -8.00
N GLN A 66 -10.31 0.55 -7.67
CA GLN A 66 -10.52 1.81 -8.35
C GLN A 66 -10.00 1.79 -9.79
N ASN A 67 -8.85 1.14 -10.02
CA ASN A 67 -8.33 0.93 -11.38
C ASN A 67 -9.25 0.02 -12.20
N GLU A 68 -9.73 -1.09 -11.63
CA GLU A 68 -10.66 -2.00 -12.30
C GLU A 68 -11.98 -1.29 -12.67
N LEU A 69 -12.50 -0.47 -11.77
CA LEU A 69 -13.70 0.33 -12.03
C LEU A 69 -13.49 1.32 -13.19
N PHE A 70 -12.32 1.97 -13.23
CA PHE A 70 -11.97 2.92 -14.29
C PHE A 70 -11.83 2.23 -15.65
N GLU A 71 -11.14 1.09 -15.71
CA GLU A 71 -11.00 0.29 -16.93
C GLU A 71 -12.35 -0.20 -17.43
N MET A 72 -13.19 -0.69 -16.52
CA MET A 72 -14.55 -1.14 -16.84
C MET A 72 -15.39 0.00 -17.39
N HIS A 73 -15.35 1.18 -16.78
CA HIS A 73 -16.05 2.37 -17.26
C HIS A 73 -15.62 2.76 -18.68
N ALA A 74 -14.31 2.89 -18.91
CA ALA A 74 -13.76 3.23 -20.22
C ALA A 74 -14.11 2.19 -21.29
N HIS A 75 -14.12 0.90 -20.93
CA HIS A 75 -14.53 -0.18 -21.82
C HIS A 75 -15.99 -0.03 -22.26
N TYR A 76 -16.90 0.21 -21.32
CA TYR A 76 -18.32 0.36 -21.64
C TYR A 76 -18.63 1.65 -22.41
N GLU A 77 -17.99 2.76 -22.09
CA GLU A 77 -18.12 4.00 -22.87
C GLU A 77 -17.72 3.77 -24.33
N THR A 78 -16.57 3.13 -24.55
CA THR A 78 -16.09 2.79 -25.89
C THR A 78 -17.07 1.87 -26.62
N LYS A 79 -17.58 0.85 -25.92
CA LYS A 79 -18.55 -0.09 -26.49
C LYS A 79 -19.86 0.60 -26.90
N ILE A 80 -20.34 1.52 -26.09
CA ILE A 80 -21.56 2.31 -26.39
C ILE A 80 -21.32 3.22 -27.59
N ALA A 81 -20.18 3.91 -27.65
CA ALA A 81 -19.82 4.76 -28.78
C ALA A 81 -19.78 3.96 -30.09
N ASN A 82 -19.10 2.81 -30.09
CA ASN A 82 -19.01 1.94 -31.26
C ASN A 82 -20.39 1.44 -31.72
N LEU A 83 -21.25 1.03 -30.79
CA LEU A 83 -22.61 0.59 -31.13
C LEU A 83 -23.45 1.72 -31.75
N LYS A 84 -23.27 2.95 -31.24
CA LYS A 84 -23.95 4.12 -31.78
C LYS A 84 -23.49 4.40 -33.21
N ASP A 85 -22.18 4.41 -33.45
CA ASP A 85 -21.61 4.65 -34.76
C ASP A 85 -22.04 3.58 -35.78
N GLU A 86 -22.05 2.30 -35.37
CA GLU A 86 -22.51 1.19 -36.21
C GLU A 86 -23.99 1.36 -36.59
N TYR A 87 -24.82 1.75 -35.62
CA TYR A 87 -26.25 1.99 -35.85
C TYR A 87 -26.48 3.16 -36.79
N GLU A 88 -25.80 4.29 -36.59
CA GLU A 88 -25.88 5.47 -37.45
C GLU A 88 -25.42 5.15 -38.88
N TRP A 89 -24.31 4.42 -39.03
CA TRP A 89 -23.83 3.96 -40.34
C TRP A 89 -24.85 3.08 -41.05
N LYS A 90 -25.44 2.12 -40.33
CA LYS A 90 -26.44 1.20 -40.88
C LYS A 90 -27.69 1.95 -41.34
N MET A 91 -28.15 2.92 -40.55
CA MET A 91 -29.29 3.76 -40.90
C MET A 91 -29.02 4.63 -42.13
N ALA A 92 -27.83 5.24 -42.21
CA ALA A 92 -27.42 6.05 -43.36
C ALA A 92 -27.33 5.20 -44.64
N ASN A 93 -26.71 4.00 -44.55
CA ASN A 93 -26.60 3.08 -45.66
C ASN A 93 -27.98 2.57 -46.12
N MET A 94 -28.88 2.25 -45.19
CA MET A 94 -30.24 1.85 -45.54
C MET A 94 -30.96 2.97 -46.29
N LYS A 95 -30.90 4.21 -45.78
CA LYS A 95 -31.50 5.37 -46.44
C LYS A 95 -30.98 5.58 -47.87
N ALA A 96 -29.66 5.48 -48.07
CA ALA A 96 -29.03 5.66 -49.37
C ALA A 96 -29.43 4.59 -50.41
N ASN A 97 -29.91 3.42 -49.98
CA ASN A 97 -30.35 2.36 -50.89
C ASN A 97 -31.85 2.47 -51.29
N TYR A 98 -32.61 3.36 -50.65
CA TYR A 98 -34.03 3.59 -50.94
C TYR A 98 -34.30 4.92 -51.67
N GLU A 99 -33.30 5.80 -51.80
CA GLU A 99 -33.30 7.00 -52.65
C GLU A 99 -32.70 6.70 -54.03
#